data_AF-A0A833M770-F1
#
_entry.id   AF-A0A833M770-F1
#
_cell.length_a   1.000
_cell.length_b   1.000
_cell.length_c   1.000
_cell.angle_alpha   90.00
_cell.angle_beta   90.00
_cell.angle_gamma   90.00
#
_symmetry.space_group_name_H-M   'P 1'
#
loop_
_entity.id
_entity.type
_entity.pdbx_description
1 polymer ?
#
loop_
_entity_poly.entity_id
_entity_poly.type
_entity_poly.pdbx_seq_one_letter_code
_entity_poly.pdbx_strand_id
1 'polypeptide(L)'
;MTGTAPGAAPRLPAWAETMRRLFVSGASSQFLLYGNVLDLVPSWGADGELRFVALRKFLEETLFAPFEVVAFYDRGKGLRVERGSDLFQKWLKVFDSFQGTAFSDGTARDAADPGAASRAVPSE
;
A
#
# COMPACT_ATOMS: atom_id res chain seq x y z
N MET A 1 -7.36 -17.51 30.44
CA MET A 1 -6.48 -17.41 29.26
C MET A 1 -7.16 -18.17 28.12
N THR A 2 -8.03 -17.49 27.38
CA THR A 2 -8.69 -18.06 26.20
C THR A 2 -7.75 -17.87 25.01
N GLY A 3 -7.12 -18.97 24.56
CA GLY A 3 -6.37 -18.98 23.31
C GLY A 3 -7.35 -18.91 22.14
N THR A 4 -7.33 -17.79 21.42
CA THR A 4 -7.99 -17.68 20.11
C THR A 4 -7.33 -18.70 19.17
N ALA A 5 -8.08 -19.71 18.74
CA ALA A 5 -7.64 -20.60 17.68
C ALA A 5 -7.23 -19.76 16.45
N PRO A 6 -6.15 -20.11 15.73
CA PRO A 6 -5.82 -19.40 14.50
C PRO A 6 -7.03 -19.51 13.57
N GLY A 7 -7.67 -18.37 13.30
CA GLY A 7 -8.79 -18.30 12.37
C GLY A 7 -8.35 -18.96 11.06
N ALA A 8 -9.17 -19.87 10.53
CA ALA A 8 -8.87 -20.56 9.29
C ALA A 8 -8.41 -19.55 8.24
N ALA A 9 -7.25 -19.80 7.62
CA ALA A 9 -6.71 -18.90 6.61
C ALA A 9 -7.78 -18.62 5.54
N PRO A 10 -7.97 -17.36 5.12
CA PRO A 10 -9.01 -17.03 4.15
C PRO A 10 -8.81 -17.89 2.90
N ARG A 11 -9.89 -18.49 2.40
CA ARG A 11 -9.83 -19.30 1.19
C ARG A 11 -9.56 -18.38 -0.01
N LEU A 12 -8.30 -18.29 -0.42
CA LEU A 12 -7.86 -17.41 -1.49
C LEU A 12 -8.07 -18.04 -2.88
N PRO A 13 -8.34 -17.23 -3.92
CA PRO A 13 -8.17 -17.64 -5.31
C PRO A 13 -6.76 -18.17 -5.58
N ALA A 14 -6.62 -19.09 -6.53
CA ALA A 14 -5.33 -19.75 -6.81
C ALA A 14 -4.19 -18.78 -7.17
N TRP A 15 -4.49 -17.69 -7.87
CA TRP A 15 -3.52 -16.65 -8.21
C TRP A 15 -3.04 -15.90 -6.95
N ALA A 16 -3.96 -15.55 -6.04
CA ALA A 16 -3.66 -14.82 -4.81
C ALA A 16 -2.87 -15.68 -3.83
N GLU A 17 -3.21 -16.97 -3.75
CA GLU A 17 -2.48 -17.96 -2.96
C GLU A 17 -1.05 -18.14 -3.49
N THR A 18 -0.85 -18.08 -4.82
CA THR A 18 0.49 -18.10 -5.43
C THR A 18 1.29 -16.85 -5.11
N MET A 19 0.68 -15.65 -5.19
CA MET A 19 1.33 -14.41 -4.77
C MET A 19 1.74 -14.46 -3.31
N ARG A 20 0.85 -14.91 -2.41
CA ARG A 20 1.13 -15.05 -0.98
C ARG A 20 2.36 -15.92 -0.74
N ARG A 21 2.44 -17.08 -1.38
CA ARG A 21 3.62 -17.98 -1.25
C ARG A 21 4.91 -17.33 -1.74
N LEU A 22 4.88 -16.68 -2.91
CA LEU A 22 6.06 -16.01 -3.47
C LEU A 22 6.53 -14.83 -2.63
N PHE A 23 5.59 -14.07 -2.07
CA PHE A 23 5.89 -12.96 -1.18
C PHE A 23 6.50 -13.45 0.15
N VAL A 24 5.85 -14.41 0.82
CA VAL A 24 6.31 -14.92 2.13
C VAL A 24 7.65 -15.64 2.02
N SER A 25 7.93 -16.31 0.90
CA SER A 25 9.25 -16.94 0.66
C SER A 25 10.36 -15.94 0.33
N GLY A 26 10.04 -14.66 0.11
CA GLY A 26 11.00 -13.65 -0.33
C GLY A 26 11.42 -13.79 -1.81
N ALA A 27 10.84 -14.73 -2.55
CA ALA A 27 11.19 -14.97 -3.96
C ALA A 27 10.74 -13.83 -4.87
N SER A 28 9.65 -13.12 -4.54
CA SER A 28 9.18 -11.97 -5.31
C SER A 28 8.40 -10.99 -4.43
N SER A 29 8.64 -9.69 -4.61
CA SER A 29 7.90 -8.59 -3.96
C SER A 29 7.11 -7.73 -4.95
N GLN A 30 7.22 -8.01 -6.25
CA GLN A 30 6.52 -7.30 -7.32
C GLN A 30 5.70 -8.28 -8.15
N PHE A 31 4.47 -7.89 -8.46
CA PHE A 31 3.52 -8.74 -9.18
C PHE A 31 2.76 -7.90 -10.21
N LEU A 32 2.57 -8.47 -11.40
CA LEU A 32 1.70 -7.90 -12.43
C LEU A 32 0.38 -8.67 -12.42
N LEU A 33 -0.71 -7.97 -12.11
CA LEU A 33 -2.06 -8.49 -12.22
C LEU A 33 -2.67 -8.02 -13.54
N TYR A 34 -3.28 -8.93 -14.29
CA TYR A 34 -3.99 -8.63 -15.52
C TYR A 34 -5.45 -9.08 -15.42
N GLY A 35 -6.34 -8.41 -16.16
CA GLY A 35 -7.78 -8.64 -16.12
C GLY A 35 -8.56 -7.33 -16.07
N ASN A 36 -9.87 -7.42 -15.90
CA ASN A 36 -10.72 -6.24 -15.72
C ASN A 36 -10.70 -5.81 -14.26
N VAL A 37 -10.26 -4.58 -13.99
CA VAL A 37 -10.13 -4.02 -12.63
C VAL A 37 -11.49 -3.84 -11.94
N LEU A 38 -12.56 -3.75 -12.74
CA LEU A 38 -13.94 -3.66 -12.26
C LEU A 38 -14.55 -5.02 -11.92
N ASP A 39 -13.84 -6.13 -12.19
CA ASP A 39 -14.33 -7.45 -11.81
C ASP A 39 -14.35 -7.61 -10.29
N LEU A 40 -15.33 -8.39 -9.84
CA LEU A 40 -15.43 -8.79 -8.45
C LEU A 40 -14.62 -10.06 -8.20
N VAL A 41 -13.91 -10.07 -7.08
CA VAL A 41 -13.10 -11.19 -6.61
C VAL A 41 -13.80 -11.84 -5.43
N PRO A 42 -13.87 -13.19 -5.37
CA PRO A 42 -14.40 -13.88 -4.20
C PRO A 42 -13.49 -13.67 -2.98
N SER A 43 -14.08 -13.24 -1.87
CA SER A 43 -13.46 -13.08 -0.57
C SER A 43 -14.35 -13.72 0.50
N TRP A 44 -13.73 -14.47 1.41
CA TRP A 44 -14.44 -15.12 2.51
C TRP A 44 -14.31 -14.26 3.76
N GLY A 45 -15.45 -13.85 4.30
CA GLY A 45 -15.51 -13.12 5.56
C GLY A 45 -15.12 -13.99 6.76
N ALA A 46 -14.86 -13.36 7.90
CA ALA A 46 -14.58 -14.07 9.15
C ALA A 46 -15.80 -14.89 9.66
N ASP A 47 -17.00 -14.52 9.21
CA ASP A 47 -18.26 -15.25 9.40
C ASP A 47 -18.37 -16.51 8.52
N GLY A 48 -17.42 -16.73 7.60
CA GLY A 48 -17.46 -17.83 6.64
C GLY A 48 -18.36 -17.56 5.44
N GLU A 49 -18.89 -16.35 5.29
CA GLU A 49 -19.74 -15.98 4.16
C GLU A 49 -18.90 -15.60 2.93
N LEU A 50 -19.30 -16.08 1.76
CA LEU A 50 -18.68 -15.72 0.48
C LEU A 50 -19.21 -14.38 0.00
N ARG A 51 -18.31 -13.43 -0.22
CA ARG A 51 -18.61 -12.10 -0.75
C ARG A 51 -17.81 -11.84 -2.02
N PHE A 52 -18.38 -11.05 -2.92
CA PHE A 52 -17.71 -10.60 -4.14
C PHE A 52 -17.37 -9.13 -4.01
N VAL A 53 -16.08 -8.80 -3.99
CA VAL A 53 -15.57 -7.44 -3.73
C VAL A 53 -14.68 -6.96 -4.87
N ALA A 54 -14.60 -5.65 -5.10
CA ALA A 54 -13.68 -5.10 -6.10
C ALA A 54 -12.23 -5.52 -5.80
N LEU A 55 -11.42 -5.69 -6.85
CA LEU A 55 -10.02 -6.11 -6.74
C LEU A 55 -9.22 -5.29 -5.71
N ARG A 56 -9.37 -3.96 -5.71
CA ARG A 56 -8.71 -3.07 -4.74
C ARG A 56 -9.03 -3.46 -3.29
N LYS A 57 -10.30 -3.69 -3.00
CA LYS A 57 -10.78 -4.07 -1.67
C LYS A 57 -10.30 -5.48 -1.28
N PHE A 58 -10.30 -6.42 -2.24
CA PHE A 58 -9.72 -7.74 -2.02
C PHE A 58 -8.23 -7.66 -1.64
N LEU A 59 -7.44 -6.87 -2.36
CA LEU A 59 -6.01 -6.71 -2.07
C LEU A 59 -5.80 -6.12 -0.67
N GLU A 60 -6.52 -5.07 -0.31
CA GLU A 60 -6.38 -4.39 0.98
C GLU A 60 -6.87 -5.22 2.17
N GLU A 61 -8.10 -5.74 2.09
CA GLU A 61 -8.79 -6.31 3.24
C GLU A 61 -8.60 -7.83 3.35
N THR A 62 -8.18 -8.51 2.26
CA THR A 62 -7.99 -9.96 2.26
C THR A 62 -6.52 -10.33 2.10
N LEU A 63 -5.87 -9.91 1.02
CA LEU A 63 -4.51 -10.36 0.73
C LEU A 63 -3.46 -9.69 1.64
N PHE A 64 -3.61 -8.38 1.87
CA PHE A 64 -2.71 -7.58 2.71
C PHE A 64 -3.31 -7.25 4.08
N ALA A 65 -4.34 -7.98 4.51
CA ALA A 65 -4.95 -7.81 5.83
C ALA A 65 -3.93 -7.82 7.01
N PRO A 66 -2.86 -8.63 6.98
CA PRO A 66 -1.86 -8.65 8.05
C PRO A 66 -0.96 -7.40 8.12
N PHE A 67 -0.98 -6.52 7.12
CA PHE A 67 -0.11 -5.35 7.07
C PHE A 67 -0.76 -4.13 7.73
N GLU A 68 0.00 -3.41 8.54
CA GLU A 68 -0.49 -2.21 9.24
C GLU A 68 -0.67 -1.01 8.30
N VAL A 69 0.11 -0.96 7.21
CA VAL A 69 0.04 0.10 6.21
C VAL A 69 -0.15 -0.53 4.83
N VAL A 70 -1.20 -0.09 4.12
CA VAL A 70 -1.42 -0.43 2.71
C VAL A 70 -1.63 0.86 1.93
N ALA A 71 -0.76 1.09 0.96
CA ALA A 71 -0.80 2.26 0.10
C ALA A 71 -1.09 1.85 -1.35
N PHE A 72 -1.84 2.71 -2.03
CA PHE A 72 -2.13 2.58 -3.45
C PHE A 72 -1.61 3.79 -4.18
N TYR A 73 -1.01 3.55 -5.33
CA TYR A 73 -0.62 4.60 -6.25
C TYR A 73 -1.51 4.56 -7.49
N ASP A 74 -2.00 5.72 -7.88
CA ASP A 74 -2.71 5.94 -9.14
C ASP A 74 -2.08 7.16 -9.80
N ARG A 75 -1.80 7.09 -11.10
CA ARG A 75 -1.09 8.19 -11.80
C ARG A 75 -1.86 9.51 -11.78
N GLY A 76 -3.20 9.48 -11.77
CA GLY A 76 -4.04 10.67 -11.74
C GLY A 76 -4.38 11.15 -10.33
N LYS A 77 -4.39 10.26 -9.33
CA LYS A 77 -4.76 10.57 -7.94
C LYS A 77 -3.57 10.61 -6.96
N GLY A 78 -2.38 10.21 -7.40
CA GLY A 78 -1.19 10.09 -6.58
C GLY A 78 -1.21 8.88 -5.62
N LEU A 79 -0.35 8.97 -4.60
CA LEU A 79 -0.25 7.99 -3.52
C LEU A 79 -1.37 8.22 -2.50
N ARG A 80 -2.07 7.15 -2.12
CA ARG A 80 -3.12 7.15 -1.11
C ARG A 80 -2.91 6.01 -0.13
N VAL A 81 -2.94 6.32 1.16
CA VAL A 81 -2.78 5.34 2.23
C VAL A 81 -4.16 4.99 2.76
N GLU A 82 -4.74 3.90 2.27
CA GLU A 82 -6.10 3.48 2.62
C GLU A 82 -6.13 2.81 4.01
N ARG A 83 -5.02 2.13 4.38
CA ARG A 83 -4.82 1.55 5.72
C ARG A 83 -3.56 2.12 6.37
N GLY A 84 -3.67 2.51 7.63
CA GLY A 84 -2.51 2.93 8.44
C GLY A 84 -2.01 4.34 8.16
N SER A 85 -2.88 5.25 7.70
CA SER A 85 -2.50 6.64 7.38
C SER A 85 -1.77 7.34 8.53
N ASP A 86 -2.29 7.24 9.76
CA ASP A 86 -1.64 7.86 10.94
C ASP A 86 -0.24 7.28 11.23
N LEU A 87 -0.07 5.97 11.08
CA LEU A 87 1.21 5.30 11.27
C LEU A 87 2.19 5.74 10.18
N PHE A 88 1.74 5.78 8.93
CA PHE A 88 2.52 6.27 7.81
C PHE A 88 2.94 7.74 7.98
N GLN A 89 2.04 8.60 8.46
CA GLN A 89 2.35 10.01 8.73
C GLN A 89 3.35 10.19 9.88
N LYS A 90 3.24 9.39 10.95
CA LYS A 90 4.25 9.38 12.03
C LYS A 90 5.61 8.94 11.50
N TRP A 91 5.64 7.90 10.68
CA TRP A 91 6.86 7.44 10.03
C TRP A 91 7.46 8.51 9.11
N LEU A 92 6.64 9.21 8.31
CA LEU A 92 7.12 10.30 7.44
C LEU A 92 7.80 11.42 8.22
N LYS A 93 7.28 11.82 9.39
CA LYS A 93 7.93 12.84 10.23
C LYS A 93 9.31 12.40 10.71
N VAL A 94 9.44 11.12 11.08
CA VAL A 94 10.73 10.55 11.47
C VAL A 94 11.66 10.52 10.25
N PHE A 95 11.18 10.05 9.10
CA PHE A 95 11.92 10.02 7.85
C PHE A 95 12.44 11.41 7.46
N ASP A 96 11.59 12.43 7.50
CA ASP A 96 11.94 13.82 7.22
C ASP A 96 13.08 14.32 8.13
N SER A 97 13.06 13.97 9.42
CA SER A 97 14.12 14.34 10.36
C SER A 97 15.49 13.72 10.04
N PHE A 98 15.51 12.53 9.44
CA PHE A 98 16.74 11.85 9.05
C PHE A 98 17.23 12.27 7.65
N GLN A 99 16.30 12.55 6.74
CA GLN A 99 16.60 12.73 5.32
C GLN A 99 16.57 14.18 4.85
N GLY A 100 16.19 15.12 5.73
CA GLY A 100 16.08 16.55 5.38
C GLY A 100 14.97 16.83 4.37
N THR A 101 13.97 15.95 4.28
CA THR A 101 12.79 16.11 3.41
C THR A 101 11.65 16.79 4.18
N ALA A 102 10.59 17.19 3.45
CA ALA A 102 9.38 17.79 4.02
C ALA A 102 8.11 17.09 3.51
N PHE A 103 8.16 15.76 3.38
CA PHE A 103 7.05 14.98 2.83
C PHE A 103 5.84 14.93 3.75
N SER A 104 6.04 15.04 5.06
CA SER A 104 4.96 15.04 6.06
C SER A 104 4.12 16.32 6.07
N ASP A 105 4.58 17.41 5.45
CA ASP A 105 3.88 18.69 5.40
C ASP A 105 2.75 18.73 4.35
N GLY A 106 2.54 17.64 3.60
CA GLY A 106 1.49 17.53 2.58
C GLY A 106 1.76 18.37 1.32
N THR A 107 2.71 19.30 1.40
CA THR A 107 3.35 19.90 0.24
C THR A 107 4.48 18.99 -0.19
N ALA A 108 4.18 17.95 -0.96
CA ALA A 108 5.18 17.46 -1.90
C ALA A 108 5.42 18.60 -2.92
N ARG A 109 6.15 19.64 -2.50
CA ARG A 109 6.89 20.46 -3.43
C ARG A 109 7.79 19.46 -4.12
N ASP A 110 7.66 19.34 -5.43
CA ASP A 110 8.62 18.62 -6.26
C ASP A 110 10.00 18.87 -5.67
N ALA A 111 10.64 17.78 -5.22
CA ALA A 111 11.90 17.84 -4.50
C ALA A 111 12.87 18.67 -5.35
N ALA A 112 13.07 19.92 -4.96
CA ALA A 112 13.90 20.93 -5.62
C ALA A 112 13.86 20.84 -7.16
N ASP A 113 13.05 21.67 -7.81
CA ASP A 113 13.34 22.08 -9.19
C ASP A 113 14.83 22.45 -9.29
N PRO A 114 15.68 21.67 -10.00
CA PRO A 114 17.10 21.96 -10.11
C PRO A 114 17.36 23.33 -10.78
N GLY A 115 16.37 23.89 -11.47
CA GLY A 115 16.41 25.21 -12.09
C GLY A 115 16.26 26.38 -11.11
N ALA A 116 15.72 26.15 -9.90
CA ALA A 116 15.53 27.21 -8.92
C ALA A 116 16.86 27.70 -8.31
N ALA A 117 17.85 26.81 -8.18
CA ALA A 117 19.19 27.15 -7.68
C ALA A 117 20.03 27.95 -8.69
N SER A 118 19.70 27.90 -9.99
CA SER A 118 20.50 28.55 -11.04
C SER A 118 20.10 30.01 -11.31
N ARG A 119 19.11 30.55 -10.59
CA ARG A 119 18.53 31.88 -10.83
C ARG A 119 18.99 32.96 -9.84
N ALA A 120 19.88 32.60 -8.91
CA ALA A 120 20.36 33.46 -7.82
C ALA A 120 21.84 33.83 -7.93
N VAL A 121 22.40 33.88 -9.15
CA VAL A 121 23.70 34.54 -9.38
C VAL A 121 23.40 36.02 -9.66
N PRO A 122 23.79 36.97 -8.79
CA PRO A 122 23.71 38.37 -9.11
C PRO A 122 24.68 38.67 -10.25
N SER A 123 24.20 39.28 -11.32
CA SER A 123 25.03 39.90 -12.34
C SER A 123 25.81 41.05 -11.70
N GLU A 124 27.14 40.96 -11.72
CA GLU A 124 28.04 42.12 -11.56
C GLU A 124 27.83 43.15 -12.68
#